data_AF-A0A973IJA5-F1
#
_entry.id   AF-A0A973IJA5-F1
#
_cell.length_a   1.000
_cell.length_b   1.000
_cell.length_c   1.000
_cell.angle_alpha   90.00
_cell.angle_beta   90.00
_cell.angle_gamma   90.00
#
_symmetry.space_group_name_H-M   'P 1'
#
loop_
_entity.id
_entity.type
_entity.pdbx_description
1 polymer ?
#
loop_
_entity_poly.entity_id
_entity_poly.type
_entity_poly.pdbx_seq_one_letter_code
_entity_poly.pdbx_strand_id
1 'polypeptide(L)'
;MTAMAQQGILSLNLDDRQALHKAYMPFINGGGLFVQTTKRFQLGDEVFLLLTLMDLEERLPIPGKVVWITPTGAQGNRRPGIGVQFTDTPDSANARKVIETHLASMINSEKRTHTM
;
A
#
# COMPACT_ATOMS: atom_id res chain seq x y z
N MET A 1 27.13 -11.08 -7.68
CA MET A 1 26.96 -9.62 -7.53
C MET A 1 25.47 -9.34 -7.62
N THR A 2 24.77 -9.37 -6.49
CA THR A 2 23.32 -9.12 -6.45
C THR A 2 23.13 -7.64 -6.75
N ALA A 3 22.55 -7.32 -7.89
CA ALA A 3 22.18 -5.95 -8.22
C ALA A 3 21.27 -5.43 -7.09
N MET A 4 21.77 -4.48 -6.29
CA MET A 4 20.93 -3.63 -5.46
C MET A 4 20.06 -2.84 -6.43
N ALA A 5 18.95 -3.45 -6.85
CA ALA A 5 18.06 -2.91 -7.85
C ALA A 5 17.36 -1.70 -7.26
N GLN A 6 18.02 -0.55 -7.40
CA GLN A 6 17.49 0.78 -7.65
C GLN A 6 15.95 0.88 -7.77
N GLN A 7 15.22 0.80 -6.66
CA GLN A 7 13.78 1.02 -6.67
C GLN A 7 13.42 1.98 -5.53
N GLY A 8 13.67 3.25 -5.84
CA GLY A 8 13.53 4.38 -4.95
C GLY A 8 12.09 4.70 -4.54
N ILE A 9 11.90 5.95 -4.13
CA ILE A 9 10.67 6.42 -3.50
C ILE A 9 9.46 6.23 -4.43
N LEU A 10 8.41 5.59 -3.92
CA LEU A 10 7.09 5.53 -4.53
C LEU A 10 6.19 6.55 -3.83
N SER A 11 5.41 7.31 -4.59
CA SER A 11 4.38 8.18 -4.03
C SER A 11 3.01 7.58 -4.29
N LEU A 12 2.18 7.51 -3.26
CA LEU A 12 0.78 7.10 -3.36
C LEU A 12 -0.06 8.24 -2.80
N ASN A 13 -0.97 8.77 -3.61
CA ASN A 13 -1.95 9.75 -3.18
C ASN A 13 -3.33 9.08 -3.09
N LEU A 14 -4.01 9.24 -1.96
CA LEU A 14 -5.33 8.71 -1.70
C LEU A 14 -6.24 9.85 -1.21
N ASP A 15 -7.03 10.40 -2.13
CA ASP A 15 -7.80 11.62 -1.90
C ASP A 15 -9.06 11.41 -1.04
N ASP A 16 -9.54 10.17 -0.91
CA ASP A 16 -10.75 9.86 -0.12
C ASP A 16 -10.68 8.50 0.62
N ARG A 17 -11.63 8.31 1.54
CA ARG A 17 -11.72 7.07 2.35
C ARG A 17 -12.01 5.82 1.51
N GLN A 18 -12.71 5.97 0.39
CA GLN A 18 -13.03 4.83 -0.46
C GLN A 18 -11.77 4.34 -1.19
N ALA A 19 -10.93 5.25 -1.69
CA ALA A 19 -9.63 4.95 -2.27
C ALA A 19 -8.72 4.28 -1.24
N LEU A 20 -8.68 4.82 0.00
CA LEU A 20 -7.95 4.20 1.10
C LEU A 20 -8.43 2.78 1.40
N HIS A 21 -9.73 2.57 1.54
CA HIS A 21 -10.31 1.26 1.81
C HIS A 21 -9.98 0.24 0.70
N LYS A 22 -9.96 0.67 -0.57
CA LYS A 22 -9.62 -0.20 -1.71
C LYS A 22 -8.13 -0.54 -1.77
N ALA A 23 -7.27 0.37 -1.33
CA ALA A 23 -5.82 0.18 -1.35
C ALA A 23 -5.32 -0.59 -0.12
N TYR A 24 -5.97 -0.45 1.04
CA TYR A 24 -5.50 -1.05 2.29
C TYR A 24 -5.66 -2.57 2.33
N MET A 25 -4.61 -3.24 2.81
CA MET A 25 -4.50 -4.71 2.91
C MET A 25 -4.36 -5.11 4.39
N PRO A 26 -5.47 -5.14 5.17
CA PRO A 26 -5.43 -5.37 6.63
C PRO A 26 -4.99 -6.77 7.04
N PHE A 27 -5.09 -7.75 6.13
CA PHE A 27 -4.77 -9.16 6.37
C PHE A 27 -3.26 -9.46 6.31
N ILE A 28 -2.45 -8.51 5.83
CA ILE A 28 -0.99 -8.63 5.86
C ILE A 28 -0.51 -8.33 7.28
N ASN A 29 0.44 -9.12 7.79
CA ASN A 29 1.05 -8.83 9.09
C ASN A 29 1.72 -7.45 9.08
N GLY A 30 1.37 -6.60 10.04
CA GLY A 30 1.80 -5.19 10.06
C GLY A 30 1.02 -4.25 9.14
N GLY A 31 0.09 -4.78 8.34
CA GLY A 31 -0.66 -4.03 7.33
C GLY A 31 0.08 -3.89 6.00
N GLY A 32 -0.63 -3.41 4.99
CA GLY A 32 -0.06 -3.14 3.68
C GLY A 32 -0.92 -2.26 2.80
N LEU A 33 -0.36 -1.79 1.69
CA LEU A 33 -1.07 -1.01 0.67
C LEU A 33 -0.82 -1.60 -0.72
N PHE A 34 -1.87 -1.66 -1.52
CA PHE A 34 -1.75 -1.87 -2.95
C PHE A 34 -1.40 -0.55 -3.66
N VAL A 35 -0.31 -0.55 -4.39
CA VAL A 35 0.20 0.60 -5.16
C VAL A 35 0.08 0.27 -6.64
N GLN A 36 -0.76 1.03 -7.35
CA GLN A 36 -0.87 0.92 -8.82
C GLN A 36 0.43 1.41 -9.47
N THR A 37 1.05 0.55 -10.27
CA THR A 37 2.31 0.87 -10.96
C THR A 37 2.56 -0.11 -12.09
N THR A 38 3.21 0.36 -13.15
CA THR A 38 3.73 -0.47 -14.25
C THR A 38 5.23 -0.71 -14.14
N LYS A 39 5.89 -0.13 -13.11
CA LYS A 39 7.29 -0.43 -12.80
C LYS A 39 7.42 -1.90 -12.41
N ARG A 40 8.55 -2.50 -12.77
CA ARG A 40 8.82 -3.91 -12.52
C ARG A 40 9.44 -4.07 -11.14
N PHE A 41 8.83 -4.88 -10.29
CA PHE A 41 9.33 -5.26 -8.97
C PHE A 41 9.51 -6.78 -8.92
N GLN A 42 10.30 -7.26 -7.97
CA GLN A 42 10.38 -8.64 -7.55
C GLN A 42 9.76 -8.81 -6.15
N LEU A 43 9.28 -10.01 -5.86
CA LEU A 43 8.85 -10.34 -4.51
C LEU A 43 10.05 -10.24 -3.57
N GLY A 44 9.83 -9.49 -2.49
CA GLY A 44 10.82 -9.23 -1.48
C GLY A 44 11.64 -7.97 -1.69
N ASP A 45 11.45 -7.23 -2.78
CA ASP A 45 12.08 -5.93 -2.98
C ASP A 45 11.70 -4.98 -1.84
N GLU A 46 12.71 -4.30 -1.29
CA GLU A 46 12.51 -3.22 -0.32
C GLU A 46 12.14 -1.94 -1.05
N VAL A 47 11.13 -1.24 -0.53
CA VAL A 47 10.60 -0.01 -1.11
C VAL A 47 10.36 1.03 -0.04
N PHE A 48 10.42 2.30 -0.42
CA PHE A 48 10.04 3.41 0.44
C PHE A 48 8.83 4.12 -0.15
N LEU A 49 7.68 4.03 0.53
CA LEU A 49 6.43 4.64 0.11
C LEU A 49 6.24 5.98 0.84
N LEU A 50 5.93 7.05 0.10
CA LEU A 50 5.41 8.29 0.63
C LEU A 50 3.90 8.33 0.37
N LEU A 51 3.12 8.20 1.44
CA LEU A 51 1.67 8.25 1.38
C LEU A 51 1.17 9.67 1.66
N THR A 52 0.45 10.25 0.69
CA THR A 52 -0.41 11.41 0.91
C THR A 52 -1.83 10.91 1.15
N LEU A 53 -2.46 11.37 2.23
CA LEU A 53 -3.77 10.86 2.64
C LEU A 53 -4.77 12.00 2.88
N MET A 54 -5.77 12.12 2.00
CA MET A 54 -6.86 13.09 2.12
C MET A 54 -6.32 14.51 2.41
N ASP A 55 -6.80 15.13 3.50
CA ASP A 55 -6.42 16.47 3.93
C ASP A 55 -5.21 16.49 4.88
N LEU A 56 -4.49 15.37 5.02
CA LEU A 56 -3.29 15.33 5.85
C LEU A 56 -2.18 16.15 5.18
N GLU A 57 -1.76 17.24 5.84
CA GLU A 57 -0.70 18.12 5.32
C GLU A 57 0.65 17.40 5.18
N GLU A 58 0.94 16.51 6.13
CA GLU A 58 2.18 15.74 6.17
C GLU A 58 2.06 14.42 5.40
N ARG A 59 3.09 14.09 4.61
CA ARG A 59 3.18 12.79 3.94
C ARG A 59 3.75 11.75 4.90
N LEU A 60 3.14 10.58 4.95
CA LEU A 60 3.58 9.48 5.80
C LEU A 60 4.66 8.66 5.08
N PRO A 61 5.90 8.62 5.60
CA PRO A 61 6.92 7.70 5.12
C PRO A 61 6.62 6.28 5.60
N ILE A 62 6.71 5.31 4.69
CA ILE A 62 6.42 3.91 4.97
C ILE A 62 7.50 3.06 4.31
N PRO A 63 8.53 2.65 5.06
CA PRO A 63 9.42 1.59 4.62
C PRO A 63 8.61 0.29 4.49
N GLY A 64 8.80 -0.42 3.38
CA GLY A 64 7.98 -1.57 3.04
C GLY A 64 8.70 -2.62 2.21
N LYS A 65 8.03 -3.75 2.03
CA LYS A 65 8.51 -4.88 1.24
C LYS A 65 7.43 -5.33 0.26
N VAL A 66 7.80 -5.60 -0.97
CA VAL A 66 6.87 -6.14 -1.98
C VAL A 66 6.53 -7.58 -1.64
N VAL A 67 5.24 -7.85 -1.40
CA VAL A 67 4.72 -9.19 -1.06
C VAL A 67 3.65 -9.70 -2.02
N TRP A 68 3.21 -8.84 -2.95
CA TRP A 68 2.26 -9.19 -3.99
C TRP A 68 2.59 -8.44 -5.28
N ILE A 69 2.38 -9.09 -6.43
CA ILE A 69 2.54 -8.47 -7.74
C ILE A 69 1.31 -8.81 -8.58
N THR A 70 0.62 -7.77 -9.07
CA THR A 70 -0.42 -7.89 -10.08
C THR A 70 0.18 -7.54 -11.45
N PRO A 71 0.36 -8.51 -12.37
CA PRO A 71 0.97 -8.25 -13.66
C PRO A 71 0.06 -7.44 -14.60
N THR A 72 0.65 -6.81 -15.60
CA THR A 72 -0.08 -6.19 -16.71
C THR A 72 -0.89 -7.24 -17.47
N GLY A 73 -2.17 -6.98 -17.71
CA GLY A 73 -3.06 -7.92 -18.39
C GLY A 73 -3.65 -9.01 -17.49
N ALA A 74 -3.56 -8.87 -16.16
CA ALA A 74 -4.23 -9.76 -15.22
C ALA A 74 -5.74 -9.86 -15.52
N GLN A 75 -6.29 -11.08 -15.46
CA GLN A 75 -7.71 -11.31 -15.71
C GLN A 75 -8.60 -10.57 -14.71
N GLY A 76 -9.81 -10.23 -15.15
CA GLY A 76 -10.81 -9.56 -14.31
C GLY A 76 -10.63 -8.04 -14.19
N ASN A 77 -10.05 -7.38 -15.20
CA ASN A 77 -9.86 -5.92 -15.25
C ASN A 77 -9.04 -5.36 -14.05
N ARG A 78 -8.13 -6.19 -13.50
CA ARG A 78 -7.27 -5.77 -12.39
C ARG A 78 -6.17 -4.86 -12.90
N ARG A 79 -6.03 -3.69 -12.27
CA ARG A 79 -4.97 -2.74 -12.62
C ARG A 79 -3.60 -3.29 -12.18
N PRO A 80 -2.55 -3.12 -13.00
CA PRO A 80 -1.20 -3.55 -12.63
C PRO A 80 -0.71 -2.79 -11.40
N GLY A 81 0.06 -3.48 -10.56
CA GLY A 81 0.58 -2.89 -9.33
C GLY A 81 1.22 -3.91 -8.41
N ILE A 82 1.55 -3.44 -7.21
CA ILE A 82 2.22 -4.23 -6.18
C ILE A 82 1.48 -4.10 -4.85
N GLY A 83 1.50 -5.16 -4.04
CA GLY A 83 1.15 -5.06 -2.63
C GLY A 83 2.41 -4.90 -1.80
N VAL A 84 2.46 -3.83 -1.01
CA VAL A 84 3.58 -3.46 -0.16
C VAL A 84 3.19 -3.74 1.28
N GLN A 85 3.87 -4.69 1.92
CA GLN A 85 3.81 -4.91 3.36
C GLN A 85 4.58 -3.82 4.09
N PHE A 86 4.04 -3.28 5.17
CA PHE A 86 4.76 -2.34 6.02
C PHE A 86 5.81 -3.09 6.84
N THR A 87 7.04 -2.57 6.91
CA THR A 87 8.07 -3.15 7.79
C THR A 87 7.82 -2.76 9.25
N ASP A 88 8.41 -3.50 10.19
CA ASP A 88 8.28 -3.22 11.62
C ASP A 88 9.17 -2.03 12.02
N THR A 89 8.62 -0.82 11.87
CA THR A 89 9.25 0.45 12.24
C THR A 89 8.24 1.39 12.90
N PRO A 90 8.70 2.38 13.70
CA PRO A 90 7.82 3.40 14.27
C PRO A 90 7.01 4.16 13.22
N ASP A 91 7.62 4.48 12.07
CA ASP A 91 6.96 5.19 10.97
C ASP A 91 5.83 4.36 10.36
N SER A 92 6.09 3.07 10.10
CA SER A 92 5.09 2.12 9.61
C SER A 92 3.95 1.91 10.60
N ALA A 93 4.26 1.81 11.91
CA ALA A 93 3.26 1.69 12.96
C ALA A 93 2.37 2.95 13.05
N ASN A 94 2.98 4.14 12.93
CA ASN A 94 2.25 5.40 12.88
C ASN A 94 1.34 5.46 11.64
N ALA A 95 1.87 5.16 10.45
CA ALA A 95 1.11 5.17 9.21
C ALA A 95 -0.08 4.20 9.27
N ARG A 96 0.14 2.98 9.79
CA ARG A 96 -0.94 2.01 10.02
C ARG A 96 -2.02 2.58 10.93
N LYS A 97 -1.64 3.16 12.07
CA LYS A 97 -2.59 3.76 13.02
C LYS A 97 -3.42 4.87 12.38
N VAL A 98 -2.78 5.75 11.60
CA VAL A 98 -3.48 6.82 10.86
C VAL A 98 -4.48 6.21 9.87
N ILE A 99 -4.05 5.25 9.05
CA ILE A 99 -4.91 4.54 8.09
C ILE A 99 -6.12 3.90 8.78
N GLU A 100 -5.89 3.11 9.83
CA GLU A 100 -6.96 2.43 10.58
C GLU A 100 -7.92 3.44 11.23
N THR A 101 -7.43 4.59 11.69
CA THR A 101 -8.27 5.67 12.24
C THR A 101 -9.21 6.26 11.17
N HIS A 102 -8.70 6.50 9.95
CA HIS A 102 -9.54 6.98 8.85
C HIS A 102 -10.56 5.94 8.38
N LEU A 103 -10.23 4.66 8.51
CA LEU A 103 -11.11 3.54 8.16
C LEU A 103 -12.06 3.12 9.28
N ALA A 104 -11.84 3.54 10.54
CA ALA A 104 -12.65 3.13 11.69
C ALA A 104 -14.15 3.42 11.52
N SER A 105 -14.53 4.48 10.79
CA SER A 105 -15.95 4.76 10.46
C SER A 105 -16.56 3.83 9.40
N MET A 106 -15.73 3.09 8.65
CA MET A 106 -16.14 2.15 7.57
C MET A 106 -16.02 0.68 7.98
N ILE A 107 -15.28 0.35 9.05
CA ILE A 107 -15.07 -1.02 9.53
C ILE A 107 -16.37 -1.68 10.07
N ASN A 108 -17.45 -0.91 10.28
CA ASN A 108 -18.79 -1.44 10.58
C ASN A 108 -19.68 -1.69 9.34
N SER A 109 -19.20 -1.47 8.12
CA SER A 109 -19.95 -1.74 6.89
C SER A 109 -19.34 -2.93 6.16
N GLU A 110 -20.02 -4.07 6.18
CA GLU A 110 -19.74 -5.32 5.44
C GLU A 110 -19.72 -5.15 3.89
N LYS A 111 -18.92 -4.23 3.34
CA LYS A 111 -18.75 -4.06 1.89
C LYS A 111 -17.39 -4.58 1.45
N ARG A 112 -17.43 -5.66 0.66
CA ARG A 112 -16.29 -6.38 0.06
C ARG A 112 -15.15 -5.44 -0.36
N THR A 113 -13.94 -5.72 0.13
CA THR A 113 -12.70 -5.09 -0.31
C THR A 113 -12.32 -5.58 -1.71
N HIS A 114 -11.41 -4.89 -2.40
CA HIS A 114 -10.93 -5.32 -3.74
C HIS A 114 -10.06 -6.59 -3.69
N THR A 115 -9.75 -7.07 -2.49
CA THR A 115 -8.92 -8.23 -2.22
C THR A 115 -9.75 -9.47 -1.82
N MET A 116 -11.08 -9.40 -1.92
CA MET A 116 -12.00 -10.52 -1.70
C MET A 116 -12.77 -10.85 -2.98
#